data_AF-A0A7S4HFE1-F1
#
_entry.id   AF-A0A7S4HFE1-F1
#
_cell.length_a   1.000
_cell.length_b   1.000
_cell.length_c   1.000
_cell.angle_alpha   90.00
_cell.angle_beta   90.00
_cell.angle_gamma   90.00
#
_symmetry.space_group_name_H-M   'P 1'
#
loop_
_entity.id
_entity.type
_entity.pdbx_description
1 polymer ?
#
loop_
_entity_poly.entity_id
_entity_poly.type
_entity_poly.pdbx_seq_one_letter_code
_entity_poly.pdbx_strand_id
1 'polypeptide(L)'
;TGLYLWDVGMPEQLAASEGNQPLRLCPSITVATSFCMWSRVHSQLAIGTQGGKVIVFNKKEGVMQLHDRKGKHGAAVTCGDWLFDNRLGLASGTRVKISKPVPEAGAQWESYSKFKLSGMLS
;
A
#
# COMPACT_ATOMS: atom_id res chain seq x y z
N THR A 1 4.06 -3.69 17.22
CA THR A 1 3.49 -4.11 15.92
C THR A 1 3.97 -3.16 14.84
N GLY A 2 4.29 -3.66 13.64
CA GLY A 2 4.85 -2.87 12.52
C GLY A 2 5.10 -3.75 11.30
N LEU A 3 5.43 -3.14 10.16
CA LEU A 3 5.67 -3.85 8.90
C LEU A 3 7.18 -3.99 8.65
N TYR A 4 7.61 -5.22 8.31
CA TYR A 4 9.00 -5.57 8.07
C TYR A 4 9.12 -6.14 6.65
N LEU A 5 10.09 -5.64 5.90
CA LEU A 5 10.41 -6.12 4.57
C LEU A 5 11.67 -6.96 4.65
N TRP A 6 11.56 -8.21 4.23
CA TRP A 6 12.68 -9.13 4.11
C TRP A 6 13.08 -9.22 2.65
N ASP A 7 14.37 -9.19 2.36
CA ASP A 7 14.83 -9.59 1.05
C ASP A 7 14.78 -11.11 0.95
N VAL A 8 14.12 -11.59 -0.11
CA VAL A 8 13.96 -13.02 -0.40
C VAL A 8 14.78 -13.28 -1.66
N GLY A 9 15.99 -13.77 -1.47
CA GLY A 9 16.95 -14.10 -2.53
C GLY A 9 17.40 -15.55 -2.45
N MET A 10 18.33 -15.93 -3.34
CA MET A 10 18.94 -17.26 -3.27
C MET A 10 19.74 -17.39 -1.96
N PRO A 11 19.79 -18.58 -1.33
CA PRO A 11 20.51 -18.78 -0.06
C PRO A 11 21.96 -18.30 -0.11
N GLU A 12 22.62 -18.46 -1.25
CA GLU A 12 24.00 -18.04 -1.48
C GLU A 12 24.17 -16.51 -1.45
N GLN A 13 23.19 -15.76 -1.97
CA GLN A 13 23.17 -14.29 -1.92
C GLN A 13 22.83 -13.77 -0.51
N LEU A 14 21.93 -14.47 0.20
CA LEU A 14 21.55 -14.14 1.57
C LEU A 14 22.62 -14.51 2.59
N ALA A 15 23.47 -15.50 2.30
CA ALA A 15 24.62 -15.87 3.11
C ALA A 15 25.82 -14.92 2.91
N ALA A 16 25.92 -14.30 1.73
CA ALA A 16 26.94 -13.30 1.42
C ALA A 16 26.62 -11.91 1.99
N SER A 17 25.35 -11.59 2.25
CA SER A 17 24.99 -10.39 3.01
C SER A 17 25.13 -10.67 4.51
N GLU A 18 25.85 -9.80 5.24
CA GLU A 18 26.05 -9.91 6.69
C GLU A 18 24.70 -9.81 7.44
N GLY A 19 24.01 -10.94 7.57
CA GLY A 19 22.69 -11.05 8.16
C GLY A 19 21.59 -10.44 7.29
N ASN A 20 20.64 -11.26 6.83
CA ASN A 20 19.40 -10.80 6.21
C ASN A 20 18.55 -10.02 7.24
N GLN A 21 18.91 -8.77 7.52
CA GLN A 21 18.20 -7.91 8.45
C GLN A 21 17.01 -7.25 7.73
N PRO A 22 15.80 -7.33 8.30
CA PRO A 22 14.63 -6.77 7.64
C PRO A 22 14.63 -5.25 7.70
N LEU A 23 14.23 -4.62 6.61
CA LEU A 23 13.89 -3.20 6.61
C LEU A 23 12.57 -3.00 7.36
N ARG A 24 12.65 -2.37 8.53
CA ARG A 24 11.48 -1.98 9.31
C ARG A 24 10.88 -0.69 8.77
N LEU A 25 9.66 -0.75 8.23
CA LEU A 25 8.94 0.45 7.81
C LEU A 25 8.48 1.26 9.02
N CYS A 26 8.34 2.58 8.84
CA CYS A 26 8.02 3.53 9.91
C CYS A 26 6.85 3.05 10.79
N PRO A 27 7.12 2.65 12.05
CA PRO A 27 6.11 2.00 12.89
C PRO A 27 4.96 2.93 13.25
N SER A 28 5.22 4.22 13.40
CA SER A 28 4.21 5.21 13.83
C SER A 28 3.03 5.33 12.88
N ILE A 29 3.24 5.06 11.58
CA ILE A 29 2.18 5.14 10.58
C ILE A 29 1.73 3.76 10.08
N THR A 30 2.54 2.72 10.22
CA THR A 30 2.19 1.34 9.83
C THR A 30 1.47 0.54 10.94
N VAL A 31 1.13 1.19 12.06
CA VAL A 31 0.30 0.57 13.11
C VAL A 31 -1.06 0.15 12.54
N ALA A 32 -1.54 -1.02 12.97
CA ALA A 32 -2.85 -1.57 12.59
C ALA A 32 -3.02 -1.69 11.06
N THR A 33 -1.96 -2.13 10.39
CA THR A 33 -2.04 -2.58 8.99
C THR A 33 -3.09 -3.68 8.86
N SER A 34 -3.96 -3.54 7.87
CA SER A 34 -5.02 -4.50 7.54
C SER A 34 -4.90 -5.06 6.12
N PHE A 35 -4.08 -4.42 5.28
CA PHE A 35 -3.86 -4.79 3.88
C PHE A 35 -2.45 -4.34 3.46
N CYS A 36 -1.77 -5.13 2.62
CA CYS A 36 -0.57 -4.69 1.92
C CYS A 36 -0.41 -5.41 0.58
N MET A 37 0.02 -4.70 -0.47
CA MET A 37 0.18 -5.27 -1.81
C MET A 37 1.24 -4.51 -2.61
N TRP A 38 2.20 -5.24 -3.17
CA TRP A 38 3.21 -4.69 -4.07
C TRP A 38 2.62 -4.38 -5.45
N SER A 39 3.03 -3.26 -6.04
CA SER A 39 2.82 -2.99 -7.44
C SER A 39 3.59 -3.99 -8.30
N ARG A 40 2.99 -4.35 -9.44
CA ARG A 40 3.63 -5.19 -10.46
C ARG A 40 4.44 -4.36 -11.47
N VAL A 41 4.29 -3.04 -11.45
CA VAL A 41 4.87 -2.11 -12.44
C VAL A 41 6.07 -1.36 -11.86
N HIS A 42 5.97 -0.93 -10.60
CA HIS A 42 7.00 -0.16 -9.92
C HIS A 42 7.34 -0.78 -8.56
N SER A 43 8.46 -0.34 -7.97
CA SER A 43 8.88 -0.79 -6.62
C SER A 43 8.09 -0.09 -5.51
N GLN A 44 6.76 -0.17 -5.58
CA GLN A 44 5.83 0.51 -4.67
C GLN A 44 4.97 -0.49 -3.90
N LEU A 45 4.81 -0.26 -2.60
CA LEU A 45 3.96 -1.04 -1.71
C LEU A 45 2.77 -0.19 -1.27
N ALA A 46 1.57 -0.63 -1.58
CA ALA A 46 0.34 -0.08 -1.02
C ALA A 46 0.09 -0.74 0.35
N ILE A 47 -0.29 0.06 1.33
CA ILE A 47 -0.62 -0.40 2.69
C ILE A 47 -1.94 0.26 3.10
N GLY A 48 -2.88 -0.57 3.55
CA GLY A 48 -4.15 -0.14 4.13
C GLY A 48 -4.16 -0.38 5.63
N THR A 49 -4.90 0.44 6.37
CA THR A 49 -5.02 0.32 7.84
C THR A 49 -6.46 0.05 8.27
N GLN A 50 -6.61 -0.46 9.49
CA GLN A 50 -7.92 -0.65 10.15
C GLN A 50 -8.71 0.68 10.27
N GLY A 51 -8.01 1.81 10.39
CA GLY A 51 -8.63 3.14 10.41
C GLY A 51 -8.94 3.73 9.03
N GLY A 52 -8.77 2.95 7.95
CA GLY A 52 -9.04 3.37 6.58
C GLY A 52 -7.98 4.28 5.95
N LYS A 53 -6.88 4.58 6.66
CA LYS A 53 -5.74 5.33 6.10
C LYS A 53 -5.03 4.47 5.07
N VAL A 54 -4.51 5.13 4.03
CA VAL A 54 -3.72 4.50 2.97
C VAL A 54 -2.29 5.02 3.08
N ILE A 55 -1.32 4.15 2.88
CA ILE A 55 0.10 4.50 2.84
C ILE A 55 0.66 3.92 1.56
N VAL A 56 1.46 4.70 0.86
CA VAL A 56 2.27 4.20 -0.25
C VAL A 56 3.73 4.32 0.16
N PHE A 57 4.47 3.23 0.00
CA PHE A 57 5.91 3.18 0.20
C PHE A 57 6.59 2.96 -1.14
N ASN A 58 7.60 3.77 -1.45
CA ASN A 58 8.46 3.61 -2.62
C ASN A 58 9.81 3.06 -2.17
N LYS A 59 10.10 1.79 -2.50
CA LYS A 59 11.35 1.13 -2.09
C LYS A 59 12.58 1.77 -2.74
N LYS A 60 12.47 2.21 -4.00
CA LYS A 60 13.59 2.76 -4.77
C LYS A 60 14.07 4.09 -4.19
N GLU A 61 13.14 4.95 -3.78
CA GLU A 61 13.46 6.26 -3.20
C GLU A 61 13.52 6.25 -1.66
N GLY A 62 13.08 5.18 -1.02
CA GLY A 62 12.98 5.09 0.45
C GLY A 62 11.92 6.01 1.05
N VAL A 63 10.99 6.54 0.25
CA VAL A 63 9.97 7.50 0.69
C VAL A 63 8.66 6.79 1.01
N MET A 64 8.00 7.20 2.09
CA MET A 64 6.69 6.72 2.48
C MET A 64 5.74 7.87 2.77
N GLN A 65 4.51 7.78 2.28
CA GLN A 65 3.52 8.85 2.45
C GLN A 65 2.22 8.31 3.03
N LEU A 66 1.78 8.94 4.12
CA LEU A 66 0.51 8.68 4.78
C LEU A 66 -0.60 9.54 4.18
N HIS A 67 -1.70 8.89 3.77
CA HIS A 67 -2.90 9.50 3.23
C HIS A 67 -4.07 9.29 4.19
N ASP A 68 -4.25 10.24 5.11
CA ASP A 68 -5.22 10.18 6.22
C ASP A 68 -6.38 11.18 6.10
N ARG A 69 -6.36 12.01 5.06
CA ARG A 69 -7.44 12.96 4.71
C ARG A 69 -7.93 12.69 3.30
N LYS A 70 -7.16 13.15 2.30
CA LYS A 70 -7.43 12.82 0.89
C LYS A 70 -7.11 11.34 0.66
N GLY A 71 -7.94 10.66 -0.11
CA GLY A 71 -7.78 9.22 -0.37
C GLY A 71 -8.26 8.27 0.74
N LYS A 72 -8.26 8.68 2.03
CA LYS A 72 -8.67 7.86 3.19
C LYS A 72 -10.06 7.23 3.08
N HIS A 73 -10.18 5.94 3.39
CA HIS A 73 -11.44 5.21 3.54
C HIS A 73 -12.12 5.50 4.89
N GLY A 74 -13.45 5.42 4.91
CA GLY A 74 -14.23 5.61 6.14
C GLY A 74 -14.25 4.40 7.06
N ALA A 75 -13.74 3.26 6.60
CA ALA A 75 -13.64 2.00 7.32
C ALA A 75 -12.31 1.31 6.97
N ALA A 76 -12.00 0.18 7.62
CA ALA A 76 -10.82 -0.62 7.36
C ALA A 76 -10.65 -0.92 5.86
N VAL A 77 -9.43 -0.78 5.36
CA VAL A 77 -9.08 -1.23 4.01
C VAL A 77 -8.92 -2.75 4.07
N THR A 78 -9.78 -3.47 3.35
CA THR A 78 -9.88 -4.94 3.45
C THR A 78 -9.22 -5.64 2.28
N CYS A 79 -9.19 -5.01 1.11
CA CYS A 79 -8.60 -5.57 -0.10
C CYS A 79 -8.28 -4.47 -1.12
N GLY A 80 -7.57 -4.85 -2.16
CA GLY A 80 -7.19 -3.98 -3.25
C GLY A 80 -6.24 -4.67 -4.21
N ASP A 81 -5.99 -4.05 -5.35
CA ASP A 81 -5.03 -4.51 -6.33
C ASP A 81 -4.45 -3.35 -7.13
N TRP A 82 -3.26 -3.59 -7.70
CA TRP A 82 -2.64 -2.70 -8.68
C TRP A 82 -3.08 -3.12 -10.07
N LEU A 83 -3.62 -2.17 -10.83
CA LEU A 83 -3.95 -2.34 -12.25
C LEU A 83 -2.68 -2.32 -13.10
N PHE A 84 -2.79 -2.80 -14.34
CA PHE A 84 -1.67 -2.92 -15.28
C PHE A 84 -0.96 -1.60 -15.60
N ASP A 85 -1.63 -0.46 -15.42
CA ASP A 85 -1.11 0.88 -15.64
C ASP A 85 -0.73 1.60 -14.34
N ASN A 86 -0.47 0.84 -13.28
CA ASN A 86 -0.11 1.33 -11.96
C ASN A 86 -1.16 2.23 -11.30
N ARG A 87 -2.43 2.16 -11.73
CA ARG A 87 -3.54 2.61 -10.89
C ARG A 87 -3.69 1.66 -9.72
N LEU A 88 -4.05 2.19 -8.56
CA LEU A 88 -4.33 1.39 -7.37
C LEU A 88 -5.83 1.42 -7.07
N GLY A 89 -6.43 0.25 -6.97
CA GLY A 89 -7.81 0.05 -6.53
C GLY A 89 -7.81 -0.42 -5.08
N LEU A 90 -8.44 0.32 -4.19
CA LEU A 90 -8.59 -0.07 -2.78
C LEU A 90 -10.07 -0.16 -2.42
N ALA A 91 -10.40 -1.17 -1.63
CA ALA A 91 -11.75 -1.40 -1.14
C ALA A 91 -11.78 -1.44 0.39
N SER A 92 -12.92 -1.01 0.89
CA SER A 92 -13.35 -1.09 2.29
C SER A 92 -14.79 -1.58 2.28
N GLY A 93 -15.32 -1.95 3.45
CA GLY A 93 -16.70 -2.45 3.56
C GLY A 93 -17.79 -1.50 3.01
N THR A 94 -17.49 -0.22 2.77
CA THR A 94 -18.46 0.77 2.28
C THR A 94 -18.20 1.28 0.86
N ARG A 95 -16.94 1.29 0.43
CA ARG A 95 -16.52 1.96 -0.81
C ARG A 95 -15.31 1.29 -1.45
N VAL A 96 -15.31 1.36 -2.78
CA VAL A 96 -14.15 1.10 -3.64
C VAL A 96 -13.64 2.42 -4.19
N LYS A 97 -12.33 2.62 -4.21
CA LYS A 97 -11.66 3.81 -4.70
C LYS A 97 -10.56 3.42 -5.67
N ILE A 98 -10.47 4.12 -6.78
CA ILE A 98 -9.43 3.91 -7.80
C ILE A 98 -8.68 5.22 -7.98
N SER A 99 -7.34 5.18 -8.02
CA SER A 99 -6.53 6.36 -8.32
C SER A 99 -6.37 6.62 -9.82
N LYS A 100 -5.77 7.77 -10.13
CA LYS A 100 -4.99 7.92 -11.38
C LYS A 100 -3.76 7.00 -11.35
N PRO A 101 -3.10 6.73 -12.48
CA PRO A 101 -1.81 6.05 -12.48
C PRO A 101 -0.88 6.69 -11.46
N VAL A 102 -0.38 5.89 -10.52
CA VAL A 102 0.59 6.37 -9.53
C VAL A 102 1.94 6.49 -10.24
N PRO A 103 2.60 7.66 -10.20
CA PRO A 103 3.90 7.83 -10.85
C PRO A 103 4.96 6.93 -10.20
N GLU A 104 5.99 6.54 -10.95
CA GLU A 104 7.12 5.76 -10.40
C GLU A 104 7.83 6.52 -9.28
N ALA A 105 7.97 7.83 -9.44
CA ALA A 105 8.60 8.70 -8.45
C ALA A 105 7.61 9.10 -7.34
N GLY A 106 8.10 9.15 -6.11
CA GLY A 106 7.34 9.51 -4.93
C GLY A 106 6.38 8.43 -4.45
N ALA A 107 5.38 8.85 -3.67
CA ALA A 107 4.44 7.98 -2.97
C ALA A 107 3.01 8.58 -2.93
N GLN A 108 2.67 9.36 -3.95
CA GLN A 108 1.40 10.07 -3.98
C GLN A 108 0.24 9.11 -4.27
N TRP A 109 -0.83 9.25 -3.50
CA TRP A 109 -2.08 8.53 -3.69
C TRP A 109 -3.25 9.49 -3.55
N GLU A 110 -4.08 9.53 -4.58
CA GLU A 110 -5.34 10.25 -4.54
C GLU A 110 -6.43 9.41 -5.20
N SER A 111 -7.60 9.39 -4.59
CA SER A 111 -8.76 8.71 -5.16
C SER A 111 -9.39 9.58 -6.24
N TYR A 112 -9.40 9.05 -7.47
CA TYR A 112 -10.00 9.66 -8.65
C TYR A 112 -11.45 9.23 -8.82
N SER A 113 -11.71 7.92 -8.82
CA SER A 113 -13.05 7.34 -8.91
C SER A 113 -13.46 6.70 -7.58
N LYS A 114 -14.76 6.78 -7.24
CA LYS A 114 -15.32 6.29 -5.98
C LYS A 114 -16.68 5.64 -6.21
N PHE A 115 -16.84 4.40 -5.78
CA PHE A 115 -18.09 3.65 -5.84
C PHE A 115 -18.58 3.39 -4.42
N LYS A 116 -19.84 3.67 -4.13
CA LYS A 116 -20.49 3.23 -2.87
C LYS A 116 -21.08 1.85 -3.11
N LEU A 117 -20.83 0.92 -2.19
CA LEU A 117 -21.38 -0.43 -2.30
C LEU A 117 -22.87 -0.46 -1.90
N SER A 118 -23.30 0.42 -1.01
CA SER A 118 -24.71 0.59 -0.65
C SER A 118 -25.52 1.17 -1.81
N GLY A 119 -26.58 0.45 -2.23
CA GLY A 119 -27.48 0.85 -3.31
C GLY A 119 -27.11 0.36 -4.72
N MET A 120 -26.00 -0.39 -4.87
CA MET A 120 -25.65 -1.04 -6.16
C MET A 120 -26.14 -2.49 -6.25
N LEU A 121 -26.58 -3.07 -5.14
CA LEU A 121 -27.07 -4.46 -5.03
C LEU A 121 -28.58 -4.55 -4.69
N SER A 122 -29.28 -3.41 -4.73
CA SER A 122 -30.72 -3.32 -4.50
C SER A 122 -31.47 -3.14 -5.80
#